data_AF-A0A2D3W4I0-F1
#
_entry.id   AF-A0A2D3W4I0-F1
#
_cell.length_a   1.000
_cell.length_b   1.000
_cell.length_c   1.000
_cell.angle_alpha   90.00
_cell.angle_beta   90.00
_cell.angle_gamma   90.00
#
_symmetry.space_group_name_H-M   'P 1'
#
loop_
_entity.id
_entity.type
_entity.pdbx_description
1 polymer ?
#
loop_
_entity_poly.entity_id
_entity_poly.type
_entity_poly.pdbx_seq_one_letter_code
_entity_poly.pdbx_strand_id
1 'polypeptide(L)'
;MKTIGLIGGMSWESTLLYYKLLNEGIKERLGGLHSAQIILHSVDFAPIARMQNEGRWDEASITLTQAALSLEHAGADVILLCTNTMHKMAP
;
A
#
# COMPACT_ATOMS: atom_id res chain seq x y z
N MET A 1 12.08 14.31 2.79
CA MET A 1 11.60 12.91 2.88
C MET A 1 10.83 12.62 1.62
N LYS A 2 10.96 11.43 1.05
CA LYS A 2 10.12 10.99 -0.07
C LYS A 2 8.72 10.64 0.45
N THR A 3 7.68 10.95 -0.32
CA THR A 3 6.29 10.58 -0.04
C THR A 3 6.06 9.11 -0.41
N ILE A 4 5.53 8.33 0.53
CA ILE A 4 5.26 6.91 0.33
C ILE A 4 3.80 6.74 -0.09
N GLY A 5 3.57 6.12 -1.24
CA GLY A 5 2.26 5.60 -1.64
C GLY A 5 2.05 4.20 -1.09
N LEU A 6 1.09 4.03 -0.18
CA LEU A 6 0.70 2.73 0.35
C LEU A 6 -0.50 2.18 -0.43
N ILE A 7 -0.36 0.98 -0.98
CA ILE A 7 -1.50 0.19 -1.46
C ILE A 7 -1.85 -0.81 -0.36
N GLY A 8 -2.91 -0.52 0.37
CA GLY A 8 -3.38 -1.29 1.53
C GLY A 8 -4.79 -1.81 1.36
N GLY A 9 -5.37 -2.27 2.47
CA GLY A 9 -6.71 -2.86 2.48
C GLY A 9 -6.75 -4.35 2.14
N MET A 10 -5.61 -5.08 2.17
CA MET A 10 -5.53 -6.51 1.82
C MET A 10 -4.84 -7.38 2.89
N SER A 11 -5.29 -7.38 4.15
CA SER A 11 -6.48 -6.69 4.66
C SER A 11 -6.16 -5.30 5.25
N TRP A 12 -7.17 -4.58 5.74
CA TRP A 12 -6.95 -3.25 6.33
C TRP A 12 -6.25 -3.34 7.70
N GLU A 13 -6.46 -4.43 8.44
CA GLU A 13 -5.84 -4.67 9.74
C GLU A 13 -4.32 -4.68 9.65
N SER A 14 -3.75 -5.31 8.62
CA SER A 14 -2.29 -5.29 8.38
C SER A 14 -1.80 -3.92 7.93
N THR A 15 -2.62 -3.17 7.19
CA THR A 15 -2.28 -1.83 6.68
C THR A 15 -2.08 -0.83 7.83
N LEU A 16 -2.89 -0.95 8.89
CA LEU A 16 -2.73 -0.15 10.11
C LEU A 16 -1.32 -0.28 10.71
N LEU A 17 -0.78 -1.50 10.71
CA LEU A 17 0.56 -1.77 11.24
C LEU A 17 1.65 -1.08 10.40
N TYR A 18 1.55 -1.12 9.06
CA TYR A 18 2.48 -0.40 8.19
C TYR A 18 2.48 1.11 8.45
N TYR A 19 1.29 1.73 8.52
CA TYR A 19 1.17 3.15 8.81
C TYR A 19 1.81 3.52 10.16
N LYS A 20 1.56 2.71 11.19
CA LYS A 20 2.13 2.91 12.53
C LYS A 20 3.66 2.83 12.49
N LEU A 21 4.21 1.74 11.96
CA LEU A 21 5.67 1.50 11.97
C LEU A 21 6.43 2.56 11.16
N LEU A 22 5.88 3.02 10.03
CA LEU A 22 6.49 4.08 9.23
C LEU A 22 6.58 5.40 10.00
N ASN A 23 5.50 5.77 10.70
CA ASN A 23 5.48 6.98 11.52
C ASN A 23 6.42 6.87 12.74
N GLU A 24 6.42 5.72 13.41
CA GLU A 24 7.33 5.44 14.52
C GLU A 24 8.79 5.53 14.08
N GLY A 25 9.16 4.94 12.95
CA GLY A 25 10.52 4.99 12.41
C GLY A 25 10.97 6.40 11.99
N ILE A 26 10.07 7.23 11.46
CA ILE A 26 10.39 8.64 11.17
C ILE A 26 10.57 9.45 12.45
N LYS A 27 9.68 9.27 13.44
CA LYS A 27 9.79 9.94 14.73
C LYS A 27 11.09 9.56 15.45
N GLU A 28 11.48 8.29 15.41
CA GLU A 28 12.73 7.82 16.01
C GLU A 28 13.96 8.47 15.36
N ARG A 29 13.96 8.60 14.03
CA ARG A 29 15.11 9.15 13.29
C ARG A 29 15.22 10.67 13.33
N LEU A 30 14.10 11.38 13.32
CA LEU A 30 14.08 12.85 13.19
C LEU A 30 13.67 13.57 14.48
N GLY A 31 13.07 12.86 15.45
CA GLY A 31 12.66 13.40 16.74
C GLY A 31 11.45 14.34 16.69
N GLY A 32 11.14 14.93 17.84
CA GLY A 32 10.08 15.94 17.98
C GLY A 32 8.70 15.45 17.54
N LEU A 33 8.06 16.23 16.66
CA LEU A 33 6.73 15.97 16.11
C LEU A 33 6.79 15.52 14.63
N HIS A 34 7.94 15.03 14.16
CA HIS A 34 8.06 14.52 12.79
C HIS A 34 7.23 13.24 12.59
N SER A 35 6.60 13.16 11.42
CA SER A 35 5.78 12.03 10.96
C SER A 35 6.09 11.72 9.49
N ALA A 36 5.72 10.53 9.03
CA ALA A 36 5.95 10.11 7.65
C ALA A 36 5.01 10.82 6.67
N GLN A 37 5.51 11.18 5.48
CA GLN A 37 4.67 11.65 4.37
C GLN A 37 4.09 10.43 3.64
N ILE A 38 2.78 10.22 3.76
CA ILE A 38 2.10 9.02 3.28
C ILE A 38 0.82 9.41 2.52
N ILE A 39 0.58 8.73 1.39
CA ILE A 39 -0.71 8.68 0.70
C ILE A 39 -1.16 7.23 0.71
N LEU A 40 -2.35 6.94 1.22
CA LEU A 40 -2.88 5.57 1.32
C LEU A 40 -4.04 5.37 0.34
N HIS A 41 -3.89 4.41 -0.56
CA HIS A 41 -4.98 3.84 -1.32
C HIS A 41 -5.39 2.52 -0.65
N SER A 42 -6.55 2.53 0.03
CA SER A 42 -7.10 1.33 0.67
C SER A 42 -8.18 0.74 -0.22
N VAL A 43 -7.92 -0.44 -0.77
CA VAL A 43 -8.88 -1.14 -1.65
C VAL A 43 -9.99 -1.82 -0.86
N ASP A 44 -11.10 -2.13 -1.52
CA ASP A 44 -12.05 -3.14 -1.04
C ASP A 44 -11.43 -4.53 -1.25
N PHE A 45 -11.23 -5.28 -0.16
CA PHE A 45 -10.54 -6.56 -0.23
C PHE A 45 -11.37 -7.67 -0.84
N ALA A 46 -12.69 -7.65 -0.65
CA ALA A 46 -13.58 -8.75 -1.01
C ALA A 46 -13.47 -9.17 -2.49
N PRO A 47 -13.51 -8.25 -3.48
CA PRO A 47 -13.33 -8.61 -4.89
C PRO A 47 -11.94 -9.16 -5.17
N ILE A 48 -10.89 -8.60 -4.56
CA ILE A 48 -9.51 -9.05 -4.75
C ILE A 48 -9.31 -10.47 -4.20
N ALA A 49 -9.82 -10.75 -3.00
CA ALA A 49 -9.76 -12.08 -2.39
C ALA A 49 -10.48 -13.13 -3.25
N ARG A 50 -11.63 -12.77 -3.86
CA ARG A 50 -12.34 -13.64 -4.80
C ARG A 50 -11.49 -13.95 -6.03
N MET A 51 -10.91 -12.92 -6.67
CA MET A 51 -10.05 -13.09 -7.83
C MET A 51 -8.82 -13.96 -7.53
N GLN A 52 -8.21 -13.79 -6.34
CA GLN A 52 -7.10 -14.66 -5.89
C GLN A 52 -7.53 -16.13 -5.78
N ASN A 53 -8.68 -16.39 -5.16
CA ASN A 53 -9.20 -17.74 -4.97
C ASN A 53 -9.56 -18.42 -6.32
N GLU A 54 -10.07 -17.66 -7.26
CA GLU A 54 -10.39 -18.12 -8.62
C GLU A 54 -9.16 -18.20 -9.54
N GLY A 55 -7.97 -17.82 -9.06
CA GLY A 55 -6.74 -17.81 -9.85
C GLY A 55 -6.66 -16.70 -10.91
N ARG A 56 -7.53 -15.69 -10.83
CA ARG A 56 -7.65 -14.55 -11.76
C ARG A 56 -6.64 -13.46 -11.41
N TRP A 57 -5.35 -13.82 -11.44
CA TRP A 57 -4.25 -12.96 -11.00
C TRP A 57 -4.09 -11.70 -11.87
N ASP A 58 -4.32 -11.81 -13.18
CA ASP A 58 -4.23 -10.68 -14.11
C ASP A 58 -5.26 -9.60 -13.78
N GLU A 59 -6.49 -10.00 -13.47
CA GLU A 59 -7.56 -9.06 -13.09
C GLU A 59 -7.27 -8.39 -11.75
N ALA A 60 -6.77 -9.15 -10.77
CA ALA A 60 -6.34 -8.58 -9.50
C ALA A 60 -5.17 -7.59 -9.68
N SER A 61 -4.27 -7.85 -10.63
CA SER A 61 -3.15 -6.96 -10.93
C SER A 61 -3.60 -5.62 -11.51
N ILE A 62 -4.64 -5.60 -12.36
CA ILE A 62 -5.22 -4.37 -12.93
C ILE A 62 -5.66 -3.42 -11.82
N THR A 63 -6.34 -3.95 -10.78
CA THR A 63 -6.76 -3.15 -9.62
C THR A 63 -5.57 -2.53 -8.90
N LEU A 64 -4.49 -3.28 -8.70
CA LEU A 64 -3.29 -2.77 -8.02
C LEU A 64 -2.52 -1.77 -8.87
N THR A 65 -2.42 -1.99 -10.17
CA THR A 65 -1.78 -1.05 -11.10
C THR A 65 -2.54 0.28 -11.12
N GLN A 66 -3.87 0.26 -11.14
CA GLN A 66 -4.69 1.48 -11.06
C GLN A 66 -4.49 2.21 -9.73
N ALA A 67 -4.40 1.48 -8.62
CA ALA A 67 -4.08 2.08 -7.32
C ALA A 67 -2.68 2.73 -7.32
N ALA A 68 -1.67 2.06 -7.88
CA ALA A 68 -0.31 2.58 -7.99
C ALA A 68 -0.25 3.87 -8.83
N LEU A 69 -0.89 3.88 -10.01
CA LEU A 69 -0.96 5.06 -10.87
C LEU A 69 -1.71 6.21 -10.20
N SER A 70 -2.79 5.91 -9.46
CA SER A 70 -3.50 6.93 -8.68
C SER A 70 -2.61 7.55 -7.60
N LEU A 71 -1.74 6.77 -6.97
CA LEU A 71 -0.80 7.26 -5.95
C LEU A 71 0.32 8.10 -6.58
N GLU A 72 0.87 7.66 -7.72
CA GLU A 72 1.84 8.43 -8.50
C GLU A 72 1.27 9.79 -8.90
N HIS A 73 0.06 9.83 -9.46
CA HIS A 73 -0.63 11.09 -9.79
C HIS A 73 -0.92 11.97 -8.57
N ALA A 74 -1.09 11.36 -7.39
CA ALA A 74 -1.27 12.09 -6.13
C ALA A 74 0.05 12.60 -5.53
N GLY A 75 1.20 12.27 -6.13
CA GLY A 75 2.52 12.75 -5.71
C GLY A 75 3.32 11.77 -4.85
N ALA A 76 3.04 10.47 -4.90
CA ALA A 76 3.89 9.46 -4.28
C ALA A 76 5.22 9.31 -5.04
N ASP A 77 6.34 9.34 -4.33
CA ASP A 77 7.68 9.14 -4.89
C ASP A 77 8.06 7.65 -4.97
N VAL A 78 7.42 6.82 -4.14
CA VAL A 78 7.67 5.37 -4.03
C VAL A 78 6.37 4.65 -3.69
N ILE A 79 6.20 3.43 -4.19
CA ILE A 79 5.05 2.57 -3.88
C ILE A 79 5.47 1.46 -2.91
N LEU A 80 4.65 1.21 -1.89
CA LEU A 80 4.75 0.08 -0.98
C LEU A 80 3.43 -0.69 -0.98
N LEU A 81 3.52 -2.01 -1.15
CA LEU A 81 2.39 -2.92 -1.17
C LEU A 81 2.22 -3.58 0.22
N CYS A 82 1.13 -3.28 0.93
CA CYS A 82 0.91 -3.72 2.32
C CYS A 82 0.33 -5.15 2.42
N THR A 83 0.85 -6.09 1.63
CA THR A 83 0.40 -7.49 1.62
C THR A 83 1.48 -8.40 1.04
N ASN A 84 1.64 -9.62 1.55
CA ASN A 84 2.68 -10.54 1.04
C ASN A 84 2.24 -11.18 -0.27
N THR A 85 1.04 -11.74 -0.33
CA THR A 85 0.57 -12.57 -1.46
C THR A 85 0.56 -11.82 -2.79
N MET A 86 0.19 -10.54 -2.79
CA MET A 86 0.09 -9.78 -4.04
C MET A 86 1.45 -9.38 -4.63
N HIS A 87 2.56 -9.57 -3.91
CA HIS A 87 3.90 -9.44 -4.50
C HIS A 87 4.15 -10.48 -5.61
N LYS A 88 3.31 -11.52 -5.73
CA LYS A 88 3.32 -12.41 -6.90
C LYS A 88 3.20 -11.67 -8.23
N MET A 89 2.58 -10.48 -8.23
CA MET A 89 2.38 -9.64 -9.41
C MET A 89 3.26 -8.39 -9.41
N ALA A 90 4.17 -8.25 -8.44
CA ALA A 90 5.16 -7.18 -8.45
C ALA A 90 6.30 -7.57 -9.43
N PRO A 91 6.83 -6.62 -10.21
CA PRO A 91 7.97 -6.87 -11.11
C PRO A 91 9.26 -7.20 -10.35
#